data_AF-A0A524Q0I4-F1
#
_entry.id   AF-A0A524Q0I4-F1
#
_cell.length_a   1.000
_cell.length_b   1.000
_cell.length_c   1.000
_cell.angle_alpha   90.00
_cell.angle_beta   90.00
_cell.angle_gamma   90.00
#
_symmetry.space_group_name_H-M   'P 1'
#
loop_
_entity.id
_entity.type
_entity.pdbx_description
1 polymer ?
#
loop_
_entity_poly.entity_id
_entity_poly.type
_entity_poly.pdbx_seq_one_letter_code
_entity_poly.pdbx_strand_id
1 'polypeptide(L)'
;MNQDQVKERLLLLDPDTEGFTVTFTGKASRKVDGLYYPDRREILLHNKNFSDDNHLLYTAIHEFAHHVHYTRSTVPVSKRAHTNTFWSIFHRLLFLAEEKGIYSNVFRSDERFVVLTKQIKDEYLSVNGGLMKELGGLLFKAEELCREHNASFEDYVDRELLLHRSSARLLMKFKEMDIDPAIGYENMKTVAGIREESFRTDAVQAFEMGKSPDMVRAEFAVRAKSDEALGSLFQERDRIERSIGTLTKKLARIERRIDELKSVGVKE
;
A
#
# COMPACT_ATOMS: atom_id res chain seq x y z
N MET A 1 23.74 10.28 -13.98
CA MET A 1 24.21 10.07 -12.59
C MET A 1 24.90 8.72 -12.40
N ASN A 2 25.81 8.57 -11.42
CA ASN A 2 26.41 7.28 -11.05
C ASN A 2 25.82 6.68 -9.75
N GLN A 3 26.21 5.46 -9.37
CA GLN A 3 25.64 4.76 -8.22
C GLN A 3 25.94 5.41 -6.87
N ASP A 4 27.13 6.02 -6.70
CA ASP A 4 27.52 6.68 -5.45
C ASP A 4 26.69 7.96 -5.25
N GLN A 5 26.50 8.73 -6.31
CA GLN A 5 25.61 9.90 -6.32
C GLN A 5 24.15 9.53 -5.99
N VAL A 6 23.65 8.39 -6.51
CA VAL A 6 22.31 7.90 -6.15
C VAL A 6 22.26 7.57 -4.66
N LYS A 7 23.24 6.85 -4.14
CA LYS A 7 23.31 6.49 -2.72
C LYS A 7 23.33 7.72 -1.81
N GLU A 8 24.16 8.71 -2.14
CA GLU A 8 24.24 9.99 -1.42
C GLU A 8 22.88 10.69 -1.38
N ARG A 9 22.17 10.75 -2.51
CA ARG A 9 20.83 11.35 -2.56
C ARG A 9 19.80 10.59 -1.73
N LEU A 10 19.84 9.26 -1.72
CA LEU A 10 18.94 8.45 -0.88
C LEU A 10 19.21 8.68 0.62
N LEU A 11 20.47 8.80 1.02
CA LEU A 11 20.85 9.12 2.41
C LEU A 11 20.38 10.52 2.85
N LEU A 12 20.21 11.46 1.93
CA LEU A 12 19.60 12.76 2.24
C LEU A 12 18.10 12.67 2.58
N LEU A 13 17.41 11.60 2.14
CA LEU A 13 16.01 11.38 2.45
C LEU A 13 15.83 10.71 3.82
N ASP A 14 16.79 9.90 4.23
CA ASP A 14 16.75 9.22 5.53
C ASP A 14 18.17 8.93 6.03
N PRO A 15 18.79 9.87 6.78
CA PRO A 15 20.19 9.75 7.20
C PRO A 15 20.40 8.68 8.28
N ASP A 16 19.34 8.35 9.03
CA ASP A 16 19.36 7.38 10.13
C ASP A 16 19.00 5.95 9.66
N THR A 17 18.90 5.72 8.34
CA THR A 17 18.68 4.37 7.80
C THR A 17 19.87 3.46 8.07
N GLU A 18 19.61 2.17 8.26
CA GLU A 18 20.69 1.19 8.36
C GLU A 18 21.52 1.13 7.07
N GLY A 19 22.76 0.63 7.18
CA GLY A 19 23.66 0.55 6.03
C GLY A 19 23.11 -0.31 4.89
N PHE A 20 23.23 0.20 3.67
CA PHE A 20 22.88 -0.48 2.41
C PHE A 20 23.89 -0.16 1.29
N THR A 21 23.80 -0.91 0.20
CA THR A 21 24.57 -0.67 -1.03
C THR A 21 23.65 -0.34 -2.21
N VAL A 22 24.18 0.42 -3.16
CA VAL A 22 23.54 0.68 -4.45
C VAL A 22 24.49 0.19 -5.54
N THR A 23 24.00 -0.69 -6.40
CA THR A 23 24.81 -1.30 -7.45
C THR A 23 24.14 -1.12 -8.81
N PHE A 24 24.85 -0.49 -9.74
CA PHE A 24 24.43 -0.44 -11.14
C PHE A 24 24.87 -1.72 -11.84
N THR A 25 23.91 -2.45 -12.40
CA THR A 25 24.19 -3.78 -12.98
C THR A 25 24.98 -3.74 -14.30
N GLY A 26 25.11 -2.56 -14.92
CA GLY A 26 25.69 -2.39 -16.26
C GLY A 26 24.83 -2.96 -17.39
N LYS A 27 23.60 -3.37 -17.09
CA LYS A 27 22.71 -4.12 -17.97
C LYS A 27 21.31 -3.50 -18.01
N ALA A 28 20.59 -3.81 -19.07
CA ALA A 28 19.16 -3.57 -19.18
C ALA A 28 18.42 -4.85 -18.74
N SER A 29 17.21 -4.70 -18.21
CA SER A 29 16.32 -5.79 -17.84
C SER A 29 14.96 -5.56 -18.46
N ARG A 30 14.38 -6.62 -19.03
CA ARG A 30 13.03 -6.57 -19.61
C ARG A 30 11.91 -6.71 -18.57
N LYS A 31 12.26 -7.03 -17.32
CA LYS A 31 11.28 -7.41 -16.29
C LYS A 31 11.07 -6.32 -15.24
N VAL A 32 12.16 -5.71 -14.78
CA VAL A 32 12.16 -4.74 -13.68
C VAL A 32 13.27 -3.74 -13.91
N ASP A 33 13.10 -2.51 -13.41
CA ASP A 33 14.10 -1.44 -13.48
C ASP A 33 15.03 -1.41 -12.25
N GLY A 34 14.49 -1.84 -11.10
CA GLY A 34 15.21 -1.96 -9.84
C GLY A 34 14.80 -3.22 -9.07
N LEU A 35 15.60 -3.58 -8.07
CA LEU A 35 15.28 -4.65 -7.12
C LEU A 35 16.06 -4.47 -5.81
N TYR A 36 15.36 -4.56 -4.68
CA TYR A 36 15.96 -4.65 -3.36
C TYR A 36 16.15 -6.11 -2.89
N TYR A 37 17.34 -6.44 -2.41
CA TYR A 37 17.68 -7.71 -1.77
C TYR A 37 17.82 -7.52 -0.25
N PRO A 38 16.84 -7.96 0.56
CA PRO A 38 16.87 -7.78 2.01
C PRO A 38 18.06 -8.44 2.72
N ASP A 39 18.42 -9.67 2.33
CA ASP A 39 19.46 -10.47 2.99
C ASP A 39 20.83 -9.80 3.00
N ARG A 40 21.13 -9.03 1.95
CA ARG A 40 22.40 -8.32 1.77
C ARG A 40 22.25 -6.80 1.78
N ARG A 41 21.04 -6.29 2.04
CA ARG A 41 20.68 -4.86 2.05
C ARG A 41 21.22 -4.12 0.82
N GLU A 42 20.94 -4.68 -0.35
CA GLU A 42 21.41 -4.12 -1.63
C GLU A 42 20.26 -3.68 -2.50
N ILE A 43 20.37 -2.47 -3.02
CA ILE A 43 19.54 -1.94 -4.11
C ILE A 43 20.28 -2.17 -5.43
N LEU A 44 19.72 -3.01 -6.29
CA LEU A 44 20.17 -3.16 -7.68
C LEU A 44 19.37 -2.24 -8.60
N LEU A 45 20.06 -1.56 -9.51
CA LEU A 45 19.44 -0.77 -10.57
C LEU A 45 19.94 -1.26 -11.94
N HIS A 46 19.00 -1.55 -12.84
CA HIS A 46 19.28 -1.89 -14.23
C HIS A 46 19.52 -0.61 -15.03
N ASN A 47 20.68 0.01 -14.80
CA ASN A 47 20.97 1.38 -15.22
C ASN A 47 20.87 1.65 -16.74
N LYS A 48 20.86 0.62 -17.60
CA LYS A 48 20.62 0.79 -19.04
C LYS A 48 19.13 0.88 -19.42
N ASN A 49 18.21 0.72 -18.47
CA ASN A 49 16.77 0.93 -18.70
C ASN A 49 16.38 2.42 -18.64
N PHE A 50 17.21 3.27 -18.03
CA PHE A 50 16.87 4.68 -17.82
C PHE A 50 17.49 5.57 -18.90
N SER A 51 16.68 6.47 -19.44
CA SER A 51 17.10 7.54 -20.36
C SER A 51 17.34 8.87 -19.66
N ASP A 52 16.88 9.03 -18.43
CA ASP A 52 16.96 10.26 -17.66
C ASP A 52 17.15 9.99 -16.16
N ASP A 53 17.75 10.97 -15.47
CA ASP A 53 18.07 10.87 -14.05
C ASP A 53 16.81 10.90 -13.16
N ASN A 54 15.70 11.49 -13.61
CA ASN A 54 14.48 11.61 -12.80
C ASN A 54 13.78 10.25 -12.66
N HIS A 55 13.67 9.49 -13.75
CA HIS A 55 13.16 8.12 -13.75
C HIS A 55 14.06 7.18 -12.94
N LEU A 56 15.38 7.31 -13.08
CA LEU A 56 16.36 6.58 -12.26
C LEU A 56 16.13 6.82 -10.76
N LEU A 57 15.99 8.09 -10.35
CA LEU A 57 15.78 8.46 -8.95
C LEU A 57 14.43 7.97 -8.41
N TYR A 58 13.36 8.08 -9.18
CA TYR A 58 12.06 7.53 -8.78
C TYR A 58 12.17 6.03 -8.45
N THR A 59 12.85 5.27 -9.30
CA THR A 59 13.08 3.84 -9.09
C THR A 59 14.00 3.58 -7.89
N ALA A 60 15.06 4.37 -7.74
CA ALA A 60 15.96 4.25 -6.59
C ALA A 60 15.23 4.54 -5.27
N ILE A 61 14.35 5.54 -5.22
CA ILE A 61 13.53 5.86 -4.04
C ILE A 61 12.54 4.74 -3.76
N HIS A 62 12.00 4.06 -4.77
CA HIS A 62 11.14 2.89 -4.61
C HIS A 62 11.88 1.73 -3.92
N GLU A 63 13.05 1.37 -4.43
CA GLU A 63 13.86 0.31 -3.83
C GLU A 63 14.38 0.70 -2.44
N PHE A 64 14.66 1.99 -2.23
CA PHE A 64 15.02 2.52 -0.92
C PHE A 64 13.87 2.46 0.08
N ALA A 65 12.62 2.68 -0.36
CA ALA A 65 11.46 2.47 0.49
C ALA A 65 11.33 1.01 0.95
N HIS A 66 11.69 0.02 0.11
CA HIS A 66 11.76 -1.38 0.54
C HIS A 66 12.85 -1.59 1.59
N HIS A 67 14.00 -0.94 1.43
CA HIS A 67 15.07 -0.98 2.42
C HIS A 67 14.63 -0.42 3.77
N VAL A 68 14.09 0.81 3.79
CA VAL A 68 13.60 1.47 5.02
C VAL A 68 12.49 0.65 5.67
N HIS A 69 11.54 0.13 4.88
CA HIS A 69 10.47 -0.72 5.39
C HIS A 69 11.02 -2.00 6.02
N TYR A 70 12.01 -2.64 5.39
CA TYR A 70 12.63 -3.86 5.90
C TYR A 70 13.40 -3.63 7.21
N THR A 71 14.21 -2.57 7.30
CA THR A 71 15.08 -2.32 8.45
C THR A 71 14.34 -1.78 9.66
N ARG A 72 13.21 -1.08 9.45
CA ARG A 72 12.40 -0.52 10.54
C ARG A 72 11.26 -1.40 11.01
N SER A 73 10.98 -2.50 10.30
CA SER A 73 9.90 -3.41 10.70
C SER A 73 10.29 -4.18 11.97
N THR A 74 9.51 -4.01 13.03
CA THR A 74 9.66 -4.77 14.29
C THR A 74 9.09 -6.19 14.21
N VAL A 75 8.42 -6.51 13.10
CA VAL A 75 7.83 -7.82 12.80
C VAL A 75 8.37 -8.35 11.47
N PRO A 76 8.38 -9.67 11.24
CA PRO A 76 8.75 -10.22 9.94
C PRO A 76 7.94 -9.55 8.83
N VAL A 77 8.62 -8.94 7.85
CA VAL A 77 7.95 -8.32 6.71
C VAL A 77 7.26 -9.43 5.91
N SER A 78 5.96 -9.27 5.69
CA SER A 78 5.17 -10.25 4.93
C SER A 78 5.76 -10.49 3.54
N LYS A 79 5.46 -11.64 2.92
CA LYS A 79 5.86 -11.93 1.53
C LYS A 79 5.35 -10.91 0.50
N ARG A 80 4.34 -10.09 0.85
CA ARG A 80 3.83 -9.02 -0.01
C ARG A 80 4.74 -7.80 0.13
N ALA A 81 5.45 -7.47 -0.94
CA ALA A 81 6.39 -6.34 -0.98
C ALA A 81 5.68 -4.97 -0.85
N HIS A 82 4.50 -4.81 -1.48
CA HIS A 82 3.78 -3.54 -1.55
C HIS A 82 2.54 -3.54 -0.63
N THR A 83 2.77 -3.33 0.66
CA THR A 83 1.75 -3.11 1.69
C THR A 83 1.38 -1.62 1.81
N ASN A 84 0.32 -1.28 2.54
CA ASN A 84 0.00 0.13 2.83
C ASN A 84 1.15 0.85 3.55
N THR A 85 1.86 0.14 4.45
CA THR A 85 3.03 0.67 5.14
C THR A 85 4.14 1.02 4.15
N PHE A 86 4.44 0.12 3.21
CA PHE A 86 5.40 0.40 2.14
C PHE A 86 5.01 1.66 1.35
N TRP A 87 3.77 1.74 0.86
CA TRP A 87 3.32 2.88 0.05
C TRP A 87 3.34 4.19 0.85
N SER A 88 2.98 4.16 2.13
CA SER A 88 3.12 5.32 3.01
C SER A 88 4.58 5.78 3.14
N ILE A 89 5.53 4.86 3.33
CA ILE A 89 6.97 5.17 3.39
C ILE A 89 7.42 5.76 2.05
N PHE A 90 7.10 5.08 0.95
CA PHE A 90 7.49 5.51 -0.39
C PHE A 90 6.98 6.91 -0.74
N HIS A 91 5.69 7.19 -0.51
CA HIS A 91 5.13 8.52 -0.78
C HIS A 91 5.73 9.61 0.12
N ARG A 92 6.05 9.31 1.39
CA ARG A 92 6.77 10.26 2.26
C ARG A 92 8.17 10.57 1.72
N LEU A 93 8.90 9.55 1.28
CA LEU A 93 10.22 9.72 0.68
C LEU A 93 10.16 10.52 -0.63
N LEU A 94 9.13 10.31 -1.46
CA LEU A 94 8.91 11.12 -2.67
C LEU A 94 8.64 12.58 -2.34
N PHE A 95 7.76 12.88 -1.37
CA PHE A 95 7.51 14.27 -0.96
C PHE A 95 8.79 14.96 -0.46
N LEU A 96 9.58 14.26 0.34
CA LEU A 96 10.84 14.79 0.83
C LEU A 96 11.87 14.96 -0.31
N ALA A 97 11.87 14.06 -1.29
CA ALA A 97 12.73 14.17 -2.46
C ALA A 97 12.32 15.35 -3.36
N GLU A 98 11.02 15.63 -3.50
CA GLU A 98 10.52 16.83 -4.17
C GLU A 98 10.97 18.11 -3.42
N GLU A 99 10.78 18.16 -2.10
CA GLU A 99 11.15 19.29 -1.26
C GLU A 99 12.65 19.60 -1.33
N LYS A 100 13.49 18.56 -1.36
CA LYS A 100 14.95 18.68 -1.45
C LYS A 100 15.46 18.88 -2.89
N GLY A 101 14.57 18.93 -3.88
CA GLY A 101 14.96 19.03 -5.30
C GLY A 101 15.71 17.81 -5.84
N ILE A 102 15.62 16.66 -5.16
CA ILE A 102 16.21 15.39 -5.58
C ILE A 102 15.39 14.79 -6.70
N TYR A 103 14.06 14.86 -6.62
CA TYR A 103 13.12 14.34 -7.62
C TYR A 103 12.20 15.45 -8.11
N SER A 104 11.89 15.46 -9.40
CA SER A 104 10.96 16.40 -10.00
C SER A 104 9.65 15.72 -10.35
N ASN A 105 8.56 16.24 -9.81
CA ASN A 105 7.22 15.76 -10.08
C ASN A 105 6.64 16.45 -11.32
N VAL A 106 6.75 15.77 -12.47
CA VAL A 106 6.25 16.29 -13.76
C VAL A 106 4.75 16.62 -13.72
N PHE A 107 3.98 15.98 -12.84
CA PHE A 107 2.54 16.22 -12.71
C PHE A 107 2.21 17.59 -12.11
N ARG A 108 3.18 18.26 -11.49
CA ARG A 108 3.05 19.62 -10.94
C ARG A 108 3.68 20.69 -11.82
N SER A 109 4.60 20.34 -12.71
CA SER A 109 5.34 21.30 -13.55
C SER A 109 4.87 21.36 -14.99
N ASP A 110 4.38 20.26 -15.57
CA ASP A 110 3.85 20.24 -16.94
C ASP A 110 2.39 20.70 -16.91
N GLU A 111 2.12 21.82 -17.60
CA GLU A 111 0.79 22.45 -17.63
C GLU A 111 -0.31 21.48 -18.10
N ARG A 112 -0.01 20.54 -18.99
CA ARG A 112 -0.98 19.55 -19.49
C ARG A 112 -1.44 18.63 -18.36
N PHE A 113 -0.50 18.19 -17.51
CA PHE A 113 -0.84 17.39 -16.34
C PHE A 113 -1.59 18.20 -15.30
N VAL A 114 -1.20 19.46 -15.07
CA VAL A 114 -1.88 20.34 -14.10
C VAL A 114 -3.34 20.56 -14.49
N VAL A 115 -3.60 20.94 -15.74
CA VAL A 115 -4.96 21.16 -16.28
C VAL A 115 -5.78 19.88 -16.23
N LEU A 116 -5.23 18.76 -16.72
CA LEU A 116 -5.93 17.47 -16.72
C LEU A 116 -6.22 16.98 -15.29
N THR A 117 -5.28 17.13 -14.37
CA THR A 117 -5.46 16.73 -12.97
C THR A 117 -6.56 17.54 -12.30
N LYS A 118 -6.59 18.85 -12.55
CA LYS A 118 -7.66 19.72 -12.05
C LYS A 118 -9.02 19.29 -12.61
N GLN A 119 -9.10 19.04 -13.92
CA GLN A 119 -10.32 18.57 -14.55
C GLN A 119 -10.82 17.25 -13.93
N ILE A 120 -9.94 16.26 -13.78
CA ILE A 120 -10.28 14.96 -13.18
C ILE A 120 -10.77 15.13 -11.74
N LYS A 121 -10.08 15.95 -10.93
CA LYS A 121 -10.46 16.18 -9.53
C LYS A 121 -11.80 16.89 -9.40
N ASP A 122 -11.97 18.00 -10.11
CA ASP A 122 -13.09 18.91 -9.92
C ASP A 122 -14.36 18.38 -10.61
N GLU A 123 -14.26 17.89 -11.84
CA GLU A 123 -15.42 17.50 -12.65
C GLU A 123 -15.84 16.03 -12.44
N TYR A 124 -14.93 15.16 -12.00
CA TYR A 124 -15.21 13.72 -11.89
C TYR A 124 -15.11 13.22 -10.46
N LEU A 125 -13.98 13.41 -9.77
CA LEU A 125 -13.79 12.81 -8.45
C LEU A 125 -14.71 13.45 -7.40
N SER A 126 -14.74 14.78 -7.35
CA SER A 126 -15.60 15.55 -6.43
C SER A 126 -17.09 15.35 -6.77
N VAL A 127 -17.46 15.50 -8.06
CA VAL A 127 -18.84 15.29 -8.53
C VAL A 127 -19.34 13.87 -8.22
N ASN A 128 -18.53 12.85 -8.47
CA ASN A 128 -18.88 11.47 -8.13
C ASN A 128 -19.01 11.28 -6.61
N GLY A 129 -18.14 11.90 -5.81
CA GLY A 129 -18.30 11.94 -4.34
C GLY A 129 -19.67 12.52 -3.93
N GLY A 130 -20.09 13.61 -4.57
CA GLY A 130 -21.38 14.24 -4.37
C GLY A 130 -22.55 13.33 -4.72
N LEU A 131 -22.53 12.73 -5.92
CA LEU A 131 -23.56 11.79 -6.38
C LEU A 131 -23.70 10.58 -5.45
N MET A 132 -22.59 10.03 -4.97
CA MET A 132 -22.60 8.90 -4.05
C MET A 132 -23.16 9.27 -2.67
N LYS A 133 -22.89 10.49 -2.18
CA LYS A 133 -23.48 11.01 -0.95
C LYS A 133 -24.99 11.27 -1.09
N GLU A 134 -25.42 11.80 -2.24
CA GLU A 134 -26.83 12.01 -2.56
C GLU A 134 -27.60 10.68 -2.66
N LEU A 135 -27.02 9.69 -3.33
CA LEU A 135 -27.56 8.34 -3.39
C LEU A 135 -27.74 7.74 -1.99
N GLY A 136 -26.78 7.95 -1.08
CA GLY A 136 -26.93 7.60 0.33
C GLY A 136 -28.18 8.21 0.99
N GLY A 137 -28.50 9.46 0.67
CA GLY A 137 -29.73 10.12 1.12
C GLY A 137 -31.00 9.54 0.50
N LEU A 138 -30.98 9.14 -0.77
CA LEU A 138 -32.10 8.45 -1.40
C LEU A 138 -32.33 7.06 -0.82
N LEU A 139 -31.25 6.35 -0.45
CA LEU A 139 -31.33 5.05 0.21
C LEU A 139 -31.98 5.15 1.60
N PHE A 140 -31.72 6.21 2.37
CA PHE A 140 -32.47 6.48 3.61
C PHE A 140 -33.98 6.62 3.36
N LYS A 141 -34.38 7.39 2.35
CA LYS A 141 -35.81 7.53 2.00
C LYS A 141 -36.43 6.19 1.58
N ALA A 142 -35.68 5.38 0.83
CA ALA A 142 -36.14 4.04 0.44
C ALA A 142 -36.29 3.11 1.65
N GLU A 143 -35.37 3.17 2.62
CA GLU A 143 -35.47 2.42 3.87
C GLU A 143 -36.71 2.83 4.68
N GLU A 144 -37.00 4.13 4.76
CA GLU A 144 -38.22 4.65 5.41
C GLU A 144 -39.49 4.13 4.74
N LEU A 145 -39.57 4.19 3.40
CA LEU A 145 -40.69 3.64 2.63
C LEU A 145 -40.84 2.13 2.83
N CYS A 146 -39.75 1.38 2.85
CA CYS A 146 -39.79 -0.06 3.13
C CYS A 146 -40.40 -0.32 4.51
N ARG A 147 -40.01 0.47 5.54
CA ARG A 147 -40.56 0.37 6.89
C ARG A 147 -42.05 0.68 6.93
N GLU A 148 -42.52 1.71 6.24
CA GLU A 148 -43.96 2.07 6.15
C GLU A 148 -44.80 0.95 5.54
N HIS A 149 -44.25 0.25 4.54
CA HIS A 149 -44.92 -0.85 3.86
C HIS A 149 -44.64 -2.24 4.45
N ASN A 150 -43.94 -2.34 5.60
CA ASN A 150 -43.46 -3.60 6.18
C ASN A 150 -42.68 -4.48 5.19
N ALA A 151 -41.93 -3.86 4.26
CA ALA A 151 -41.09 -4.50 3.27
C ALA A 151 -39.63 -4.58 3.73
N SER A 152 -38.85 -5.51 3.14
CA SER A 152 -37.42 -5.64 3.43
C SER A 152 -36.59 -4.68 2.59
N PHE A 153 -35.91 -3.73 3.25
CA PHE A 153 -34.96 -2.84 2.57
C PHE A 153 -33.81 -3.60 1.90
N GLU A 154 -33.32 -4.67 2.52
CA GLU A 154 -32.24 -5.49 1.96
C GLU A 154 -32.68 -6.21 0.68
N ASP A 155 -33.93 -6.69 0.60
CA ASP A 155 -34.49 -7.28 -0.63
C ASP A 155 -34.64 -6.24 -1.74
N TYR A 156 -35.15 -5.04 -1.39
CA TYR A 156 -35.26 -3.92 -2.32
C TYR A 156 -33.89 -3.53 -2.91
N VAL A 157 -32.87 -3.38 -2.07
CA VAL A 157 -31.50 -3.05 -2.48
C VAL A 157 -30.91 -4.12 -3.40
N ASP A 158 -31.02 -5.40 -3.05
CA ASP A 158 -30.42 -6.47 -3.84
C ASP A 158 -31.14 -6.70 -5.18
N ARG A 159 -32.48 -6.68 -5.20
CA ARG A 159 -33.26 -7.12 -6.37
C ARG A 159 -33.77 -5.98 -7.25
N GLU A 160 -34.18 -4.87 -6.65
CA GLU A 160 -34.73 -3.74 -7.41
C GLU A 160 -33.62 -2.77 -7.82
N LEU A 161 -32.64 -2.52 -6.94
CA LEU A 161 -31.51 -1.64 -7.24
C LEU A 161 -30.28 -2.38 -7.80
N LEU A 162 -30.25 -3.71 -7.73
CA LEU A 162 -29.11 -4.53 -8.13
C LEU A 162 -27.80 -4.10 -7.45
N LEU A 163 -27.91 -3.60 -6.21
CA LEU A 163 -26.80 -3.08 -5.43
C LEU A 163 -26.54 -4.01 -4.25
N HIS A 164 -25.28 -4.35 -3.98
CA HIS A 164 -24.98 -5.16 -2.81
C HIS A 164 -25.25 -4.38 -1.52
N ARG A 165 -25.91 -5.02 -0.55
CA ARG A 165 -26.21 -4.51 0.80
C ARG A 165 -25.08 -3.72 1.46
N SER A 166 -23.86 -4.23 1.41
CA SER A 166 -22.70 -3.55 2.03
C SER A 166 -22.36 -2.23 1.34
N SER A 167 -22.56 -2.13 0.03
CA SER A 167 -22.37 -0.89 -0.72
C SER A 167 -23.46 0.12 -0.37
N ALA A 168 -24.73 -0.31 -0.31
CA ALA A 168 -25.84 0.56 0.09
C ALA A 168 -25.62 1.15 1.49
N ARG A 169 -25.29 0.30 2.47
CA ARG A 169 -24.99 0.74 3.84
C ARG A 169 -23.79 1.69 3.91
N LEU A 170 -22.77 1.48 3.08
CA LEU A 170 -21.62 2.39 3.00
C LEU A 170 -22.02 3.77 2.46
N LEU A 171 -22.84 3.83 1.41
CA LEU A 171 -23.35 5.08 0.84
C LEU A 171 -24.21 5.85 1.85
N MET A 172 -25.09 5.15 2.57
CA MET A 172 -25.88 5.73 3.66
C MET A 172 -24.97 6.34 4.74
N LYS A 173 -23.89 5.65 5.13
CA LYS A 173 -22.91 6.19 6.09
C LYS A 173 -22.28 7.50 5.64
N PHE A 174 -22.03 7.69 4.34
CA PHE A 174 -21.46 8.95 3.85
C PHE A 174 -22.40 10.13 4.10
N LYS A 175 -23.70 9.90 3.93
CA LYS A 175 -24.72 10.89 4.23
C LYS A 175 -24.88 11.10 5.73
N GLU A 176 -24.92 10.02 6.51
CA GLU A 176 -25.08 10.04 7.97
C GLU A 176 -23.91 10.75 8.68
N MET A 177 -22.68 10.44 8.29
CA MET A 177 -21.46 11.02 8.85
C MET A 177 -21.08 12.37 8.23
N ASP A 178 -21.91 12.88 7.31
CA ASP A 178 -21.70 14.11 6.55
C ASP A 178 -20.31 14.26 5.91
N ILE A 179 -19.73 13.17 5.40
CA ILE A 179 -18.37 13.18 4.83
C ILE A 179 -18.29 14.14 3.64
N ASP A 180 -17.26 14.99 3.60
CA ASP A 180 -17.05 15.93 2.50
C ASP A 180 -16.88 15.18 1.16
N PRO A 181 -17.73 15.43 0.14
CA PRO A 181 -17.57 14.82 -1.17
C PRO A 181 -16.35 15.32 -1.96
N ALA A 182 -15.75 16.47 -1.61
CA ALA A 182 -14.63 17.07 -2.34
C ALA A 182 -13.37 16.18 -2.38
N ILE A 183 -13.19 15.32 -1.38
CA ILE A 183 -12.09 14.35 -1.36
C ILE A 183 -12.32 13.17 -2.33
N GLY A 184 -13.53 13.02 -2.88
CA GLY A 184 -13.93 11.99 -3.84
C GLY A 184 -14.28 10.64 -3.21
N TYR A 185 -15.11 9.87 -3.93
CA TYR A 185 -15.73 8.62 -3.45
C TYR A 185 -14.77 7.61 -2.81
N GLU A 186 -13.61 7.35 -3.43
CA GLU A 186 -12.66 6.35 -2.90
C GLU A 186 -12.02 6.80 -1.57
N ASN A 187 -11.79 8.10 -1.40
CA ASN A 187 -11.25 8.64 -0.15
C ASN A 187 -12.33 8.71 0.93
N MET A 188 -13.58 9.00 0.57
CA MET A 188 -14.72 8.93 1.48
C MET A 188 -14.87 7.54 2.12
N LYS A 189 -14.61 6.44 1.38
CA LYS A 189 -14.57 5.08 1.96
C LYS A 189 -13.52 4.94 3.05
N THR A 190 -12.35 5.54 2.85
CA THR A 190 -11.27 5.52 3.84
C THR A 190 -11.69 6.28 5.11
N VAL A 191 -12.30 7.46 4.95
CA VAL A 191 -12.81 8.26 6.08
C VAL A 191 -13.95 7.56 6.82
N ALA A 192 -14.90 6.95 6.10
CA ALA A 192 -16.02 6.21 6.69
C ALA A 192 -15.59 4.97 7.51
N GLY A 193 -14.37 4.46 7.28
CA GLY A 193 -13.77 3.39 8.07
C GLY A 193 -13.23 3.84 9.43
N ILE A 194 -13.07 5.15 9.66
CA ILE A 194 -12.53 5.71 10.89
C ILE A 194 -13.67 5.91 11.90
N ARG A 195 -13.51 5.33 13.10
CA ARG A 195 -14.56 5.29 14.13
C ARG A 195 -14.81 6.64 14.80
N GLU A 196 -13.75 7.34 15.17
CA GLU A 196 -13.83 8.62 15.88
C GLU A 196 -14.04 9.79 14.92
N GLU A 197 -14.96 10.69 15.26
CA GLU A 197 -15.33 11.84 14.44
C GLU A 197 -14.18 12.84 14.27
N SER A 198 -13.46 13.14 15.35
CA SER A 198 -12.27 14.00 15.31
C SER A 198 -11.24 13.49 14.30
N PHE A 199 -10.93 12.19 14.31
CA PHE A 199 -9.99 11.60 13.35
C PHE A 199 -10.55 11.54 11.92
N ARG A 200 -11.87 11.51 11.73
CA ARG A 200 -12.46 11.66 10.39
C ARG A 200 -12.15 13.05 9.84
N THR A 201 -12.34 14.10 10.63
CA THR A 201 -12.01 15.48 10.23
C THR A 201 -10.52 15.64 9.92
N ASP A 202 -9.64 15.10 10.76
CA ASP A 202 -8.19 15.12 10.51
C ASP A 202 -7.82 14.36 9.22
N ALA A 203 -8.50 13.25 8.93
CA ALA A 203 -8.29 12.48 7.70
C ALA A 203 -8.78 13.23 6.45
N VAL A 204 -9.87 13.99 6.54
CA VAL A 204 -10.33 14.87 5.44
C VAL A 204 -9.29 15.95 5.16
N GLN A 205 -8.82 16.67 6.18
CA GLN A 205 -7.76 17.68 6.03
C GLN A 205 -6.48 17.09 5.46
N ALA A 206 -6.10 15.87 5.86
CA ALA A 206 -4.95 15.18 5.32
C ALA A 206 -5.05 14.96 3.80
N PHE A 207 -6.24 14.62 3.29
CA PHE A 207 -6.48 14.50 1.84
C PHE A 207 -6.42 15.86 1.14
N GLU A 208 -6.97 16.92 1.73
CA GLU A 208 -6.90 18.28 1.20
C GLU A 208 -5.46 18.78 1.09
N MET A 209 -4.62 18.46 2.07
CA MET A 209 -3.17 18.73 2.04
C MET A 209 -2.41 17.86 1.02
N GLY A 210 -3.09 16.96 0.32
CA GLY A 210 -2.52 16.13 -0.73
C GLY A 210 -1.83 14.86 -0.24
N LYS A 211 -2.04 14.42 1.00
CA LYS A 211 -1.54 13.12 1.44
C LYS A 211 -2.20 12.00 0.63
N SER A 212 -1.43 10.97 0.32
CA SER A 212 -1.94 9.79 -0.39
C SER A 212 -2.88 8.95 0.50
N PRO A 213 -3.79 8.14 -0.09
CA PRO A 213 -4.65 7.24 0.67
C PRO A 213 -3.88 6.29 1.59
N ASP A 214 -2.73 5.79 1.17
CA ASP A 214 -1.88 4.91 1.99
C ASP A 214 -1.29 5.63 3.20
N MET A 215 -0.91 6.91 3.06
CA MET A 215 -0.43 7.72 4.18
C MET A 215 -1.55 8.02 5.18
N VAL A 216 -2.74 8.37 4.71
CA VAL A 216 -3.91 8.59 5.57
C VAL A 216 -4.26 7.29 6.31
N ARG A 217 -4.32 6.15 5.61
CA ARG A 217 -4.55 4.85 6.23
C ARG A 217 -3.47 4.52 7.26
N ALA A 218 -2.20 4.74 6.96
CA ALA A 218 -1.12 4.47 7.91
C ALA A 218 -1.21 5.35 9.16
N GLU A 219 -1.66 6.59 9.05
CA GLU A 219 -1.79 7.53 10.17
C GLU A 219 -2.98 7.21 11.07
N PHE A 220 -4.14 6.89 10.48
CA PHE A 220 -5.39 6.72 11.23
C PHE A 220 -5.78 5.25 11.50
N ALA A 221 -5.15 4.25 10.86
CA ALA A 221 -5.41 2.84 11.15
C ALA A 221 -4.66 2.31 12.39
N VAL A 222 -3.64 3.00 12.87
CA VAL A 222 -2.71 2.51 13.91
C VAL A 222 -3.34 2.45 15.30
N ARG A 223 -4.40 3.20 15.58
CA ARG A 223 -4.99 3.25 16.93
C ARG A 223 -5.82 2.02 17.32
N ALA A 224 -6.09 1.08 16.41
CA ALA A 224 -6.87 -0.13 16.69
C ALA A 224 -6.04 -1.41 16.93
N LYS A 225 -4.71 -1.38 16.73
CA LYS A 225 -3.91 -2.60 16.49
C LYS A 225 -2.96 -3.06 17.61
N SER A 226 -2.99 -2.44 18.79
CA SER A 226 -2.13 -2.84 19.91
C SER A 226 -2.36 -4.30 20.32
N ASP A 227 -3.61 -4.74 20.41
CA ASP A 227 -3.93 -6.06 20.99
C ASP A 227 -3.97 -7.21 19.95
N GLU A 228 -4.18 -6.89 18.67
CA GLU A 228 -4.18 -7.86 17.56
C GLU A 228 -2.77 -8.26 17.09
N ALA A 229 -1.78 -7.40 17.30
CA ALA A 229 -0.41 -7.60 16.83
C ALA A 229 0.28 -8.80 17.50
N LEU A 230 0.02 -9.02 18.79
CA LEU A 230 0.60 -10.16 19.51
C LEU A 230 -0.02 -11.49 19.05
N GLY A 231 -1.34 -11.50 18.83
CA GLY A 231 -2.05 -12.68 18.33
C GLY A 231 -1.62 -13.09 16.92
N SER A 232 -1.40 -12.11 16.02
CA SER A 232 -0.92 -12.39 14.66
C SER A 232 0.52 -12.94 14.65
N LEU A 233 1.39 -12.41 15.53
CA LEU A 233 2.75 -12.92 15.72
C LEU A 233 2.77 -14.38 16.23
N PHE A 234 1.91 -14.73 17.18
CA PHE A 234 1.78 -16.11 17.63
C PHE A 234 1.33 -17.05 16.51
N GLN A 235 0.33 -16.64 15.72
CA GLN A 235 -0.14 -17.45 14.58
C GLN A 235 0.93 -17.63 13.50
N GLU A 236 1.75 -16.60 13.26
CA GLU A 236 2.86 -16.68 12.31
C GLU A 236 3.99 -17.58 12.83
N ARG A 237 4.36 -17.47 14.12
CA ARG A 237 5.28 -18.42 14.78
C ARG A 237 4.81 -19.86 14.59
N ASP A 238 3.56 -20.16 14.94
CA ASP A 238 3.00 -21.51 14.87
C ASP A 238 2.94 -22.05 13.43
N ARG A 239 2.82 -21.16 12.44
CA ARG A 239 2.90 -21.53 11.02
C ARG A 239 4.33 -21.86 10.62
N ILE A 240 5.31 -21.06 11.05
CA ILE A 240 6.73 -21.28 10.77
C ILE A 240 7.18 -22.59 11.42
N GLU A 241 6.82 -22.84 12.67
CA GLU A 241 7.14 -24.10 13.37
C GLU A 241 6.61 -25.33 12.64
N ARG A 242 5.37 -25.28 12.14
CA ARG A 242 4.79 -26.36 11.31
C ARG A 242 5.56 -26.55 10.00
N SER A 243 5.99 -25.46 9.37
CA SER A 243 6.83 -25.49 8.17
C SER A 243 8.19 -26.13 8.45
N ILE A 244 8.85 -25.73 9.55
CA ILE A 244 10.12 -26.32 10.00
C ILE A 244 9.94 -27.82 10.19
N GLY A 245 8.93 -28.26 10.95
CA GLY A 245 8.67 -29.68 11.17
C GLY A 245 8.44 -30.47 9.87
N THR A 246 7.78 -29.86 8.89
CA THR A 246 7.58 -30.46 7.57
C THR A 246 8.89 -30.57 6.78
N LEU A 247 9.70 -29.51 6.78
CA LEU A 247 10.99 -29.47 6.10
C LEU A 247 12.00 -30.43 6.74
N THR A 248 12.07 -30.51 8.06
CA THR A 248 12.93 -31.47 8.79
C THR A 248 12.57 -32.91 8.45
N LYS A 249 11.27 -33.26 8.40
CA LYS A 249 10.83 -34.60 7.96
C LYS A 249 11.22 -34.91 6.53
N LYS A 250 11.10 -33.92 5.63
CA LYS A 250 11.50 -34.06 4.23
C LYS A 250 13.00 -34.27 4.10
N LEU A 251 13.80 -33.52 4.86
CA LEU A 251 15.25 -33.65 4.92
C LEU A 251 15.66 -35.05 5.37
N ALA A 252 15.10 -35.55 6.48
CA ALA A 252 15.36 -36.89 7.00
C ALA A 252 14.97 -38.03 6.03
N ARG A 253 14.00 -37.80 5.14
CA ARG A 253 13.66 -38.75 4.07
C ARG A 253 14.70 -38.76 2.96
N ILE A 254 15.22 -37.58 2.60
CA ILE A 254 16.28 -37.43 1.60
C ILE A 254 17.58 -38.06 2.13
N GLU A 255 17.95 -37.80 3.38
CA GLU A 255 19.14 -38.39 4.02
C GLU A 255 19.07 -39.92 4.03
N ARG A 256 17.94 -40.50 4.45
CA ARG A 256 17.73 -41.95 4.36
C ARG A 256 17.91 -42.49 2.94
N ARG A 257 17.41 -41.77 1.93
CA ARG A 257 17.55 -42.19 0.54
C ARG A 257 19.01 -42.10 0.06
N ILE A 258 19.76 -41.10 0.52
CA ILE A 258 21.20 -40.97 0.25
C ILE A 258 21.94 -42.15 0.87
N ASP A 259 21.64 -42.50 2.12
CA ASP A 259 22.29 -43.61 2.83
C ASP A 259 21.97 -44.97 2.21
N GLU A 260 20.72 -45.20 1.80
CA GLU A 260 20.32 -46.38 1.01
C GLU A 260 21.19 -46.51 -0.25
N LEU A 261 21.33 -45.44 -1.03
CA LEU A 261 22.11 -45.46 -2.27
C LEU A 261 23.61 -45.62 -2.02
N LYS A 262 24.15 -45.02 -0.95
CA LYS A 262 25.54 -45.23 -0.54
C LYS A 262 25.81 -46.67 -0.12
N SER A 263 24.89 -47.30 0.61
CA SER A 263 25.03 -48.69 1.07
C SER A 263 24.98 -49.71 -0.07
N VAL A 264 24.32 -49.38 -1.19
CA VAL A 264 24.30 -50.21 -2.41
C VAL A 264 25.59 -50.08 -3.21
N GLY A 265 26.27 -48.93 -3.16
CA GLY A 265 27.54 -48.68 -3.84
C GLY A 265 28.80 -49.22 -3.15
N VAL A 266 28.67 -49.89 -1.99
CA VAL A 266 29.82 -50.47 -1.24
C VAL A 266 29.86 -52.01 -1.36
N LYS A 267 28.97 -52.62 -2.14
CA LYS A 267 29.06 -54.04 -2.51
C LYS A 267 29.69 -54.18 -3.90
N GLU A 268 31.00 -53.94 -3.98
CA GLU A 268 31.87 -54.50 -5.04
C GLU A 268 32.76 -55.59 -4.44
#